data_AF-A0A0S9E0A7-F1
#
_entry.id   AF-A0A0S9E0A7-F1
#
_cell.length_a   1.000
_cell.length_b   1.000
_cell.length_c   1.000
_cell.angle_alpha   90.00
_cell.angle_beta   90.00
_cell.angle_gamma   90.00
#
_symmetry.space_group_name_H-M   'P 1'
#
loop_
_entity.id
_entity.type
_entity.pdbx_description
1 polymer ?
#
loop_
_entity_poly.entity_id
_entity_poly.type
_entity_poly.pdbx_seq_one_letter_code
_entity_poly.pdbx_strand_id
1 'polypeptide(L)'
;MRIASPNRTARRTAVVGALTLLAAVTVGAVGQVPTASAHNYLVSSTPEAGSVLTSLPPEFVITTNDVLLDFGGENTGSAGALEVQGPDGLFYGDGCVTVSGPSISTAAALGPAGDYTVIWRVVSTDGHPVSNQFAFTWQPDAAQVASTGSAAAPVCPTANDAAGAADGDNSTGTTSGDSNAASAASSDDEFFSVLAWGGGALAAVVVAVTVTLLALRRPKLGAGPGSDSRPPGDI
;
A
#
# COMPACT_ATOMS: atom_id res chain seq x y z
N MET A 1 -5.72 -69.84 22.50
CA MET A 1 -6.32 -68.50 22.40
C MET A 1 -5.33 -67.58 21.68
N ARG A 2 -5.52 -67.28 20.38
CA ARG A 2 -4.63 -66.40 19.60
C ARG A 2 -5.27 -65.01 19.53
N ILE A 3 -4.63 -64.01 20.11
CA ILE A 3 -5.08 -62.61 20.06
C ILE A 3 -4.74 -62.06 18.67
N ALA A 4 -5.77 -61.73 17.88
CA ALA A 4 -5.61 -61.11 16.57
C ALA A 4 -4.95 -59.73 16.73
N SER A 5 -3.73 -59.57 16.20
CA SER A 5 -3.05 -58.28 16.19
C SER A 5 -3.67 -57.38 15.12
N PRO A 6 -4.07 -56.14 15.45
CA PRO A 6 -4.68 -55.24 14.48
C PRO A 6 -3.70 -54.89 13.35
N ASN A 7 -4.23 -54.92 12.13
CA ASN A 7 -3.50 -54.80 10.88
C ASN A 7 -2.86 -53.40 10.75
N ARG A 8 -1.55 -53.31 11.00
CA ARG A 8 -0.79 -52.04 11.05
C ARG A 8 -0.78 -51.28 9.71
N THR A 9 -1.12 -51.94 8.61
CA THR A 9 -1.23 -51.39 7.25
C THR A 9 -2.46 -50.50 7.08
N ALA A 10 -3.62 -50.88 7.63
CA ALA A 10 -4.86 -50.09 7.53
C ALA A 10 -4.79 -48.76 8.30
N ARG A 11 -4.03 -48.72 9.41
CA ARG A 11 -3.77 -47.46 10.15
C ARG A 11 -2.82 -46.52 9.41
N ARG A 12 -1.98 -47.02 8.51
CA ARG A 12 -1.00 -46.20 7.77
C ARG A 12 -1.62 -45.50 6.57
N THR A 13 -2.53 -46.16 5.86
CA THR A 13 -3.24 -45.55 4.72
C THR A 13 -4.21 -44.46 5.16
N ALA A 14 -4.87 -44.63 6.31
CA ALA A 14 -5.76 -43.61 6.88
C ALA A 14 -5.01 -42.33 7.30
N VAL A 15 -3.81 -42.46 7.88
CA VAL A 15 -2.99 -41.30 8.31
C VAL A 15 -2.43 -40.53 7.11
N VAL A 16 -2.01 -41.23 6.04
CA VAL A 16 -1.51 -40.57 4.82
C VAL A 16 -2.62 -39.83 4.08
N GLY A 17 -3.83 -40.41 3.99
CA GLY A 17 -4.99 -39.75 3.36
C GLY A 17 -5.45 -38.48 4.10
N ALA A 18 -5.43 -38.51 5.43
CA ALA A 18 -5.75 -37.34 6.25
C ALA A 18 -4.73 -36.20 6.09
N LEU A 19 -3.43 -36.53 5.98
CA LEU A 19 -2.37 -35.55 5.74
C LEU A 19 -2.45 -34.91 4.35
N THR A 20 -2.81 -35.68 3.31
CA THR A 20 -2.99 -35.13 1.95
C THR A 20 -4.22 -34.22 1.83
N LEU A 21 -5.31 -34.55 2.52
CA LEU A 21 -6.50 -33.69 2.56
C LEU A 21 -6.21 -32.38 3.32
N LEU A 22 -5.48 -32.46 4.44
CA LEU A 22 -5.08 -31.26 5.19
C LEU A 22 -4.12 -30.38 4.38
N ALA A 23 -3.19 -30.97 3.63
CA ALA A 23 -2.30 -30.25 2.72
C ALA A 23 -3.06 -29.59 1.54
N ALA A 24 -4.07 -30.27 0.97
CA ALA A 24 -4.87 -29.71 -0.11
C ALA A 24 -5.78 -28.55 0.36
N VAL A 25 -6.38 -28.67 1.55
CA VAL A 25 -7.19 -27.60 2.16
C VAL A 25 -6.33 -26.38 2.50
N THR A 26 -5.11 -26.59 3.00
CA THR A 26 -4.20 -25.48 3.31
C THR A 26 -3.69 -24.76 2.07
N VAL A 27 -3.34 -25.46 0.98
CA VAL A 27 -2.92 -24.82 -0.28
C VAL A 27 -4.10 -24.09 -0.95
N GLY A 28 -5.32 -24.64 -0.89
CA GLY A 28 -6.52 -23.99 -1.43
C GLY A 28 -6.90 -22.69 -0.69
N ALA A 29 -6.57 -22.59 0.59
CA ALA A 29 -6.86 -21.40 1.40
C ALA A 29 -5.87 -20.23 1.17
N VAL A 30 -4.63 -20.52 0.76
CA VAL A 30 -3.58 -19.47 0.57
C VAL A 30 -3.68 -18.79 -0.81
N GLY A 31 -4.38 -19.39 -1.77
CA GLY A 31 -4.51 -18.84 -3.13
C GLY A 31 -5.53 -17.70 -3.29
N GLN A 32 -6.26 -17.32 -2.24
CA GLN A 32 -7.30 -16.29 -2.28
C GLN A 32 -6.95 -15.04 -1.47
N VAL A 33 -5.67 -14.68 -1.33
CA VAL A 33 -5.34 -13.37 -0.76
C VAL A 33 -5.68 -12.33 -1.84
N PRO A 34 -6.74 -11.51 -1.68
CA PRO A 34 -6.96 -10.42 -2.60
C PRO A 34 -5.71 -9.56 -2.61
N THR A 35 -5.20 -9.22 -3.79
CA THR A 35 -4.18 -8.19 -3.92
C THR A 35 -4.78 -6.90 -3.34
N ALA A 36 -4.36 -6.50 -2.14
CA ALA A 36 -4.71 -5.20 -1.61
C ALA A 36 -4.12 -4.15 -2.56
N SER A 37 -4.97 -3.46 -3.31
CA SER A 37 -4.56 -2.29 -4.09
C SER A 37 -4.30 -1.17 -3.09
N ALA A 38 -3.05 -0.96 -2.73
CA ALA A 38 -2.64 0.08 -1.78
C ALA A 38 -2.70 1.50 -2.40
N HIS A 39 -2.77 1.59 -3.73
CA HIS A 39 -2.77 2.87 -4.42
C HIS A 39 -4.17 3.49 -4.47
N ASN A 40 -4.24 4.77 -4.15
CA ASN A 40 -5.44 5.56 -4.30
C ASN A 40 -5.73 5.83 -5.79
N TYR A 41 -7.01 5.87 -6.15
CA TYR A 41 -7.51 6.35 -7.44
C TYR A 41 -8.77 7.18 -7.24
N LEU A 42 -9.11 8.02 -8.22
CA LEU A 42 -10.30 8.87 -8.20
C LEU A 42 -11.58 8.03 -8.14
N VAL A 43 -12.42 8.26 -7.12
CA VAL A 43 -13.75 7.65 -6.99
C VAL A 43 -14.84 8.64 -7.34
N SER A 44 -14.74 9.88 -6.87
CA SER A 44 -15.70 10.93 -7.18
C SER A 44 -15.06 12.32 -7.10
N SER A 45 -15.71 13.29 -7.74
CA SER A 45 -15.28 14.69 -7.74
C SER A 45 -16.48 15.63 -7.74
N THR A 46 -16.29 16.79 -7.14
CA THR A 46 -17.15 17.98 -7.25
C THR A 46 -16.27 19.12 -7.74
N PRO A 47 -16.52 19.69 -8.93
CA PRO A 47 -17.48 19.24 -9.95
C PRO A 47 -17.14 17.84 -10.48
N GLU A 48 -18.16 17.14 -11.02
CA GLU A 48 -17.95 15.85 -11.67
C GLU A 48 -17.16 16.03 -12.99
N ALA A 49 -16.27 15.10 -13.29
CA ALA A 49 -15.52 15.09 -14.54
C ALA A 49 -16.46 15.12 -15.77
N GLY A 50 -16.26 16.09 -16.66
CA GLY A 50 -17.06 16.31 -17.87
C GLY A 50 -18.42 16.96 -17.63
N SER A 51 -18.74 17.35 -16.39
CA SER A 51 -20.01 18.00 -16.07
C SER A 51 -20.07 19.46 -16.51
N VAL A 52 -21.30 19.97 -16.67
CA VAL A 52 -21.58 21.40 -16.80
C VAL A 52 -22.06 21.92 -15.46
N LEU A 53 -21.35 22.89 -14.91
CA LEU A 53 -21.64 23.54 -13.65
C LEU A 53 -22.27 24.91 -13.91
N THR A 54 -23.41 25.20 -13.28
CA THR A 54 -24.11 26.49 -13.41
C THR A 54 -24.16 27.30 -12.11
N SER A 55 -23.92 26.63 -10.98
CA SER A 55 -23.80 27.22 -9.66
C SER A 55 -22.47 26.85 -9.02
N LEU A 56 -21.80 27.80 -8.40
CA LEU A 56 -20.51 27.58 -7.75
C LEU A 56 -20.74 26.86 -6.40
N PRO A 57 -20.19 25.65 -6.18
CA PRO A 57 -20.22 25.02 -4.86
C PRO A 57 -19.35 25.82 -3.88
N PRO A 58 -19.44 25.58 -2.56
CA PRO A 58 -18.53 26.21 -1.61
C PRO A 58 -17.08 25.72 -1.79
N GLU A 59 -16.89 24.46 -2.15
CA GLU A 59 -15.58 23.83 -2.32
C GLU A 59 -15.57 22.92 -3.54
N PHE A 60 -14.38 22.78 -4.13
CA PHE A 60 -14.08 21.66 -5.01
C PHE A 60 -13.48 20.53 -4.20
N VAL A 61 -13.93 19.30 -4.49
CA VAL A 61 -13.58 18.12 -3.68
C VAL A 61 -13.23 16.97 -4.61
N ILE A 62 -12.15 16.28 -4.30
CA ILE A 62 -11.78 15.01 -4.91
C ILE A 62 -11.80 13.96 -3.82
N THR A 63 -12.45 12.82 -4.09
CA THR A 63 -12.48 11.67 -3.18
C THR A 63 -11.87 10.47 -3.87
N THR A 64 -11.00 9.79 -3.15
CA THR A 64 -10.34 8.57 -3.60
C THR A 64 -10.91 7.34 -2.90
N ASN A 65 -10.46 6.14 -3.29
CA ASN A 65 -10.99 4.88 -2.76
C ASN A 65 -10.50 4.51 -1.36
N ASP A 66 -9.52 5.23 -0.80
CA ASP A 66 -8.97 4.98 0.53
C ASP A 66 -8.52 6.29 1.19
N VAL A 67 -8.13 6.24 2.46
CA VAL A 67 -7.62 7.38 3.21
C VAL A 67 -6.33 7.91 2.57
N LEU A 68 -6.21 9.23 2.52
CA LEU A 68 -5.03 9.95 2.11
C LEU A 68 -4.10 10.16 3.30
N LEU A 69 -2.79 10.21 3.02
CA LEU A 69 -1.84 10.66 4.01
C LEU A 69 -2.12 12.13 4.32
N ASP A 70 -2.14 12.49 5.60
CA ASP A 70 -2.27 13.86 6.06
C ASP A 70 -1.14 14.12 7.05
N PHE A 71 -0.24 15.04 6.70
CA PHE A 71 0.90 15.35 7.53
C PHE A 71 0.57 16.31 8.68
N GLY A 72 -0.64 16.88 8.72
CA GLY A 72 -1.06 17.85 9.72
C GLY A 72 -0.27 19.16 9.62
N GLY A 73 -0.98 20.27 9.52
CA GLY A 73 -0.36 21.60 9.48
C GLY A 73 -1.39 22.67 9.18
N GLU A 74 -1.31 23.79 9.89
CA GLU A 74 -2.09 24.96 9.55
C GLU A 74 -1.54 25.50 8.21
N ASN A 75 -2.32 25.32 7.13
CA ASN A 75 -2.14 26.04 5.86
C ASN A 75 -0.91 25.68 5.01
N THR A 76 -0.69 24.41 4.64
CA THR A 76 0.13 24.14 3.45
C THR A 76 -0.01 22.70 2.96
N GLY A 77 -0.07 22.53 1.64
CA GLY A 77 -0.24 21.28 0.90
C GLY A 77 0.85 20.24 1.13
N SER A 78 0.97 19.77 2.37
CA SER A 78 2.02 18.86 2.82
C SER A 78 1.80 17.46 2.23
N ALA A 79 0.56 17.08 1.94
CA ALA A 79 0.22 15.80 1.33
C ALA A 79 -0.48 15.89 -0.03
N GLY A 80 -0.71 17.09 -0.58
CA GLY A 80 -1.39 17.23 -1.85
C GLY A 80 -1.53 18.66 -2.38
N ALA A 81 -2.00 18.76 -3.62
CA ALA A 81 -2.31 19.99 -4.33
C ALA A 81 -3.58 19.80 -5.17
N LEU A 82 -4.38 20.86 -5.29
CA LEU A 82 -5.57 20.92 -6.13
C LEU A 82 -5.59 22.29 -6.80
N GLU A 83 -5.36 22.29 -8.12
CA GLU A 83 -5.26 23.48 -8.95
C GLU A 83 -6.42 23.52 -9.94
N VAL A 84 -6.96 24.71 -10.18
CA VAL A 84 -8.06 24.94 -11.13
C VAL A 84 -7.62 25.98 -12.15
N GLN A 85 -7.50 25.57 -13.40
CA GLN A 85 -7.11 26.43 -14.51
C GLN A 85 -8.32 26.72 -15.40
N GLY A 86 -8.56 28.00 -15.69
CA GLY A 86 -9.66 28.45 -16.52
C GLY A 86 -9.33 28.56 -18.02
N PRO A 87 -10.33 28.95 -18.83
CA PRO A 87 -10.22 29.02 -20.29
C PRO A 87 -9.29 30.15 -20.77
N ASP A 88 -8.95 31.09 -19.89
CA ASP A 88 -8.00 32.18 -20.10
C ASP A 88 -6.55 31.81 -19.72
N GLY A 89 -6.32 30.58 -19.25
CA GLY A 89 -5.02 30.11 -18.79
C GLY A 89 -4.65 30.58 -17.37
N LEU A 90 -5.53 31.31 -16.70
CA LEU A 90 -5.32 31.73 -15.32
C LEU A 90 -5.71 30.62 -14.34
N PHE A 91 -5.08 30.64 -13.18
CA PHE A 91 -5.40 29.78 -12.04
C PHE A 91 -6.39 30.48 -11.12
N TYR A 92 -7.31 29.69 -10.57
CA TYR A 92 -8.35 30.15 -9.67
C TYR A 92 -8.30 29.39 -8.35
N GLY A 93 -8.35 30.15 -7.25
CA GLY A 93 -8.18 29.64 -5.88
C GLY A 93 -6.98 30.29 -5.19
N ASP A 94 -6.81 29.98 -3.91
CA ASP A 94 -5.72 30.48 -3.06
C ASP A 94 -4.59 29.46 -2.87
N GLY A 95 -4.72 28.27 -3.48
CA GLY A 95 -3.74 27.19 -3.36
C GLY A 95 -3.78 26.46 -2.02
N CYS A 96 -4.69 26.84 -1.11
CA CYS A 96 -4.93 26.13 0.13
C CYS A 96 -5.80 24.91 -0.11
N VAL A 97 -5.44 23.81 0.55
CA VAL A 97 -6.16 22.54 0.48
C VAL A 97 -6.38 21.96 1.87
N THR A 98 -7.50 21.26 2.05
CA THR A 98 -7.78 20.46 3.23
C THR A 98 -7.79 18.99 2.84
N VAL A 99 -7.06 18.15 3.58
CA VAL A 99 -7.15 16.70 3.47
C VAL A 99 -8.00 16.18 4.62
N SER A 100 -8.99 15.34 4.33
CA SER A 100 -9.86 14.74 5.34
C SER A 100 -10.25 13.33 4.91
N GLY A 101 -9.68 12.34 5.59
CA GLY A 101 -9.87 10.93 5.24
C GLY A 101 -9.49 10.67 3.77
N PRO A 102 -10.42 10.19 2.92
CA PRO A 102 -10.14 9.88 1.51
C PRO A 102 -10.18 11.09 0.58
N SER A 103 -10.43 12.30 1.10
CA SER A 103 -10.77 13.48 0.31
C SER A 103 -9.76 14.61 0.45
N ILE A 104 -9.56 15.35 -0.65
CA ILE A 104 -8.87 16.63 -0.71
C ILE A 104 -9.85 17.69 -1.22
N SER A 105 -9.90 18.85 -0.57
CA SER A 105 -10.76 19.97 -0.97
C SER A 105 -10.02 21.31 -1.04
N THR A 106 -10.57 22.25 -1.80
CA THR A 106 -10.17 23.67 -1.83
C THR A 106 -11.41 24.55 -1.98
N ALA A 107 -11.35 25.79 -1.51
CA ALA A 107 -12.42 26.77 -1.71
C ALA A 107 -12.64 27.01 -3.20
N ALA A 108 -13.90 26.97 -3.64
CA ALA A 108 -14.21 27.14 -5.05
C ALA A 108 -14.09 28.60 -5.46
N ALA A 109 -13.28 28.85 -6.49
CA ALA A 109 -13.20 30.14 -7.18
C ALA A 109 -13.15 29.87 -8.68
N LEU A 110 -13.90 30.65 -9.45
CA LEU A 110 -13.89 30.60 -10.92
C LEU A 110 -14.00 32.01 -11.48
N GLY A 111 -13.45 32.21 -12.68
CA GLY A 111 -13.54 33.46 -13.42
C GLY A 111 -14.57 33.38 -14.55
N PRO A 112 -14.18 33.64 -15.81
CA PRO A 112 -15.10 33.68 -16.95
C PRO A 112 -15.72 32.31 -17.23
N ALA A 113 -16.89 32.32 -17.87
CA ALA A 113 -17.53 31.11 -18.39
C ALA A 113 -16.61 30.40 -19.40
N GLY A 114 -16.66 29.07 -19.45
CA GLY A 114 -15.88 28.25 -20.37
C GLY A 114 -15.39 26.95 -19.76
N ASP A 115 -14.44 26.31 -20.42
CA ASP A 115 -13.88 25.03 -19.98
C ASP A 115 -12.76 25.24 -18.96
N TYR A 116 -12.84 24.51 -17.86
CA TYR A 116 -11.88 24.51 -16.77
C TYR A 116 -11.22 23.14 -16.68
N THR A 117 -9.95 23.14 -16.25
CA THR A 117 -9.20 21.93 -15.92
C THR A 117 -8.89 21.91 -14.43
N VAL A 118 -9.26 20.82 -13.76
CA VAL A 118 -8.83 20.52 -12.40
C VAL A 118 -7.62 19.60 -12.49
N ILE A 119 -6.53 19.99 -11.85
CA ILE A 119 -5.28 19.24 -11.76
C ILE A 119 -5.06 18.94 -10.27
N TRP A 120 -4.77 17.69 -9.93
CA TRP A 120 -4.59 17.34 -8.53
C TRP A 120 -3.51 16.29 -8.33
N ARG A 121 -2.95 16.32 -7.12
CA ARG A 121 -1.99 15.35 -6.63
C ARG A 121 -2.19 15.14 -5.14
N VAL A 122 -2.11 13.90 -4.67
CA VAL A 122 -2.15 13.52 -3.25
C VAL A 122 -1.12 12.44 -2.97
N VAL A 123 -0.90 12.12 -1.69
CA VAL A 123 -0.08 10.99 -1.27
C VAL A 123 -0.98 9.96 -0.57
N SER A 124 -0.95 8.73 -1.07
CA SER A 124 -1.61 7.58 -0.46
C SER A 124 -1.00 7.25 0.91
N THR A 125 -1.74 6.56 1.78
CA THR A 125 -1.20 6.12 3.08
C THR A 125 -0.04 5.12 2.97
N ASP A 126 0.12 4.48 1.80
CA ASP A 126 1.28 3.64 1.45
C ASP A 126 2.53 4.44 1.01
N GLY A 127 2.43 5.77 0.98
CA GLY A 127 3.50 6.70 0.63
C GLY A 127 3.65 6.99 -0.86
N HIS A 128 2.84 6.39 -1.75
CA HIS A 128 2.93 6.66 -3.18
C HIS A 128 2.18 7.94 -3.56
N PRO A 129 2.78 8.84 -4.36
CA PRO A 129 2.06 9.97 -4.91
C PRO A 129 1.11 9.51 -6.02
N VAL A 130 -0.10 10.06 -6.02
CA VAL A 130 -1.12 9.85 -7.04
C VAL A 130 -1.51 11.21 -7.61
N SER A 131 -1.60 11.32 -8.92
CA SER A 131 -2.02 12.56 -9.59
C SER A 131 -2.92 12.25 -10.77
N ASN A 132 -3.85 13.16 -11.05
CA ASN A 132 -4.69 13.09 -12.24
C ASN A 132 -5.21 14.50 -12.60
N GLN A 133 -5.92 14.60 -13.71
CA GLN A 133 -6.63 15.80 -14.12
C GLN A 133 -7.95 15.46 -14.80
N PHE A 134 -8.91 16.37 -14.73
CA PHE A 134 -10.16 16.27 -15.46
C PHE A 134 -10.70 17.66 -15.82
N ALA A 135 -11.60 17.72 -16.79
CA ALA A 135 -12.23 18.97 -17.22
C ALA A 135 -13.69 19.06 -16.75
N PHE A 136 -14.20 20.28 -16.63
CA PHE A 136 -15.62 20.59 -16.49
C PHE A 136 -15.93 21.92 -17.20
N THR A 137 -17.18 22.16 -17.56
CA THR A 137 -17.59 23.42 -18.19
C THR A 137 -18.32 24.29 -17.18
N TRP A 138 -17.94 25.56 -17.07
CA TRP A 138 -18.59 26.57 -16.23
C TRP A 138 -19.52 27.46 -17.06
N GLN A 139 -20.80 27.46 -16.70
CA GLN A 139 -21.86 28.28 -17.33
C GLN A 139 -22.64 29.05 -16.26
N PRO A 140 -22.03 30.09 -15.65
CA PRO A 140 -22.66 30.88 -14.60
C PRO A 140 -23.91 31.60 -15.06
N ASP A 141 -24.82 31.83 -14.13
CA ASP A 141 -25.83 32.89 -14.29
C ASP A 141 -25.15 34.27 -14.36
N ALA A 142 -25.77 35.22 -15.07
CA ALA A 142 -25.22 36.56 -15.28
C ALA A 142 -24.94 37.38 -14.00
N ALA A 143 -25.49 36.96 -12.85
CA ALA A 143 -25.27 37.59 -11.55
C ALA A 143 -24.05 37.05 -10.78
N GLN A 144 -23.41 35.97 -11.27
CA GLN A 144 -22.24 35.40 -10.60
C GLN A 144 -21.04 36.34 -10.71
N VAL A 145 -20.40 36.59 -9.57
CA VAL A 145 -19.19 37.41 -9.51
C VAL A 145 -17.99 36.55 -9.89
N ALA A 146 -17.29 36.94 -10.95
CA ALA A 146 -16.07 36.28 -11.38
C ALA A 146 -14.89 36.61 -10.46
N SER A 147 -14.09 35.61 -10.13
CA SER A 147 -12.76 35.79 -9.52
C SER A 147 -11.78 36.34 -10.56
N THR A 148 -10.76 37.08 -10.10
CA THR A 148 -9.75 37.70 -10.98
C THR A 148 -8.71 36.72 -11.52
N GLY A 149 -8.53 35.56 -10.86
CA GLY A 149 -7.50 34.58 -11.18
C GLY A 149 -6.06 35.08 -10.95
N SER A 150 -5.09 34.20 -11.21
CA SER A 150 -3.65 34.46 -11.14
C SER A 150 -2.92 33.84 -12.34
N ALA A 151 -1.87 34.50 -12.82
CA ALA A 151 -1.04 33.96 -13.91
C ALA A 151 -0.12 32.81 -13.44
N ALA A 152 0.19 32.75 -12.15
CA ALA A 152 0.96 31.67 -11.53
C ALA A 152 0.06 30.76 -10.70
N ALA A 153 0.38 29.46 -10.65
CA ALA A 153 -0.29 28.51 -9.77
C ALA A 153 -0.22 29.02 -8.32
N PRO A 154 -1.36 29.17 -7.63
CA PRO A 154 -1.39 29.73 -6.30
C PRO A 154 -0.76 28.77 -5.30
N VAL A 155 -0.05 29.34 -4.33
CA VAL A 155 0.49 28.61 -3.17
C VAL A 155 -0.24 29.09 -1.93
N CYS A 156 -0.62 28.15 -1.05
CA CYS A 156 -1.29 28.51 0.19
C CYS A 156 -0.40 29.48 1.00
N PRO A 157 -0.89 30.68 1.34
CA PRO A 157 -0.10 31.66 2.07
C PRO A 157 0.30 31.10 3.43
N THR A 158 1.60 31.17 3.75
CA THR A 158 2.06 30.91 5.12
C THR A 158 1.94 32.19 5.95
N ALA A 159 1.92 32.06 7.28
CA ALA A 159 1.83 33.21 8.19
C ALA A 159 2.93 34.28 7.97
N ASN A 160 4.04 33.90 7.32
CA ASN A 160 5.13 34.82 7.00
C ASN A 160 4.92 35.59 5.68
N ASP A 161 4.05 35.12 4.79
CA ASP A 161 3.83 35.74 3.47
C ASP A 161 2.86 36.93 3.53
N ALA A 162 2.00 36.99 4.55
CA ALA A 162 1.08 38.11 4.78
C ALA A 162 1.78 39.44 5.12
N ALA A 163 3.08 39.41 5.43
CA ALA A 163 3.89 40.59 5.75
C ALA A 163 4.73 41.13 4.56
N GLY A 164 4.76 40.43 3.42
CA GLY A 164 5.76 40.64 2.36
C GLY A 164 5.26 41.19 1.02
N ALA A 165 3.99 41.58 0.89
CA ALA A 165 3.44 42.12 -0.37
C ALA A 165 3.88 43.58 -0.67
N ALA A 166 5.10 43.95 -0.30
CA ALA A 166 5.81 45.14 -0.75
C ALA A 166 7.31 44.80 -0.89
N ASP A 167 7.85 45.09 -2.06
CA ASP A 167 9.24 44.90 -2.53
C ASP A 167 9.65 43.48 -2.97
N GLY A 168 9.75 43.34 -4.29
CA GLY A 168 10.58 42.32 -4.90
C GLY A 168 12.05 42.72 -4.84
N ASP A 169 12.91 41.76 -4.49
CA ASP A 169 14.26 41.71 -5.04
C ASP A 169 14.81 40.28 -5.02
N ASN A 170 15.48 39.97 -6.12
CA ASN A 170 16.21 38.76 -6.42
C ASN A 170 17.54 38.76 -5.65
N SER A 171 17.84 37.70 -4.90
CA SER A 171 19.24 37.38 -4.59
C SER A 171 19.50 35.90 -4.44
N THR A 172 20.46 35.50 -5.26
CA THR A 172 21.04 34.18 -5.46
C THR A 172 22.21 33.97 -4.50
N GLY A 173 22.26 32.79 -3.89
CA GLY A 173 23.50 32.07 -3.54
C GLY A 173 24.29 32.51 -2.30
N THR A 174 24.56 31.57 -1.39
CA THR A 174 25.90 30.96 -1.28
C THR A 174 25.91 29.83 -0.24
N THR A 175 26.60 28.77 -0.64
CA THR A 175 27.01 27.54 0.03
C THR A 175 27.81 27.72 1.33
N SER A 176 27.69 26.78 2.26
CA SER A 176 28.78 26.38 3.16
C SER A 176 28.65 24.90 3.50
N GLY A 177 29.60 24.10 3.00
CA GLY A 177 29.93 22.80 3.58
C GLY A 177 30.72 22.99 4.88
N ASP A 178 30.70 22.04 5.79
CA ASP A 178 31.50 20.81 5.71
C ASP A 178 31.23 19.87 6.89
N SER A 179 31.17 18.58 6.55
CA SER A 179 31.76 17.42 7.25
C SER A 179 31.46 17.16 8.75
N ASN A 180 30.93 15.97 9.09
CA ASN A 180 31.80 14.80 9.33
C ASN A 180 31.03 13.50 9.70
N ALA A 181 31.57 12.39 9.17
CA ALA A 181 31.68 11.03 9.72
C ALA A 181 30.44 10.25 10.22
N ALA A 182 30.03 9.31 9.36
CA ALA A 182 30.10 7.86 9.59
C ALA A 182 29.64 7.27 10.93
N SER A 183 28.60 6.44 10.84
CA SER A 183 28.58 5.13 11.52
C SER A 183 27.62 4.19 10.80
N ALA A 184 28.21 3.21 10.11
CA ALA A 184 27.52 2.00 9.70
C ALA A 184 27.17 1.18 10.95
N ALA A 185 25.90 0.83 11.12
CA ALA A 185 25.46 -0.18 12.06
C ALA A 185 24.57 -1.17 11.31
N SER A 186 25.24 -2.24 10.86
CA SER A 186 24.80 -3.64 10.84
C SER A 186 23.30 -3.90 10.89
N SER A 187 22.78 -4.31 9.73
CA SER A 187 21.50 -4.97 9.53
C SER A 187 21.60 -6.43 10.00
N ASP A 188 21.37 -6.71 11.30
CA ASP A 188 21.35 -8.09 11.81
C ASP A 188 20.09 -8.43 12.64
N ASP A 189 19.26 -7.44 12.99
CA ASP A 189 18.10 -7.65 13.87
C ASP A 189 16.75 -7.85 13.13
N GLU A 190 16.68 -7.50 11.84
CA GLU A 190 15.45 -7.52 11.04
C GLU A 190 15.25 -8.80 10.19
N PHE A 191 16.03 -9.86 10.41
CA PHE A 191 15.74 -11.18 9.82
C PHE A 191 14.95 -12.09 10.76
N PHE A 192 15.09 -11.90 12.09
CA PHE A 192 14.43 -12.75 13.09
C PHE A 192 13.03 -12.26 13.48
N SER A 193 12.70 -10.99 13.24
CA SER A 193 11.38 -10.40 13.48
C SER A 193 10.34 -10.85 12.44
N VAL A 194 10.73 -11.08 11.19
CA VAL A 194 9.86 -11.68 10.15
C VAL A 194 9.53 -13.16 10.45
N LEU A 195 10.45 -13.88 11.12
CA LEU A 195 10.21 -15.26 11.56
C LEU A 195 9.22 -15.35 12.75
N ALA A 196 9.00 -14.26 13.49
CA ALA A 196 8.15 -14.29 14.67
C ALA A 196 6.64 -14.33 14.35
N TRP A 197 6.22 -13.88 13.16
CA TRP A 197 4.81 -13.96 12.72
C TRP A 197 4.60 -14.78 11.44
N GLY A 198 5.62 -14.94 10.58
CA GLY A 198 5.58 -15.83 9.40
C GLY A 198 6.20 -17.21 9.62
N GLY A 199 7.05 -17.38 10.64
CA GLY A 199 7.85 -18.60 10.83
C GLY A 199 7.08 -19.80 11.37
N GLY A 200 5.94 -19.59 12.03
CA GLY A 200 5.14 -20.68 12.61
C GLY A 200 4.63 -21.67 11.56
N ALA A 201 4.14 -21.17 10.41
CA ALA A 201 3.63 -22.00 9.33
C ALA A 201 4.76 -22.78 8.63
N LEU A 202 5.89 -22.12 8.33
CA LEU A 202 7.03 -22.75 7.69
C LEU A 202 7.66 -23.81 8.61
N ALA A 203 7.82 -23.51 9.90
CA ALA A 203 8.35 -24.44 10.89
C ALA A 203 7.42 -25.66 11.06
N ALA A 204 6.10 -25.47 11.10
CA ALA A 204 5.14 -26.57 11.17
C ALA A 204 5.23 -27.48 9.93
N VAL A 205 5.40 -26.91 8.73
CA VAL A 205 5.57 -27.68 7.49
C VAL A 205 6.89 -28.44 7.50
N VAL A 206 8.00 -27.83 7.91
CA VAL A 206 9.31 -28.49 7.98
C VAL A 206 9.31 -29.62 9.02
N VAL A 207 8.68 -29.42 10.18
CA VAL A 207 8.51 -30.46 11.21
C VAL A 207 7.65 -31.61 10.69
N ALA A 208 6.53 -31.31 10.03
CA ALA A 208 5.67 -32.34 9.44
C ALA A 208 6.41 -33.16 8.37
N VAL A 209 7.18 -32.52 7.48
CA VAL A 209 7.96 -33.18 6.43
C VAL A 209 9.08 -34.04 7.03
N THR A 210 9.83 -33.52 8.00
CA THR A 210 10.92 -34.26 8.66
C THR A 210 10.42 -35.47 9.45
N VAL A 211 9.34 -35.33 10.22
CA VAL A 211 8.69 -36.45 10.93
C VAL A 211 8.20 -37.49 9.94
N THR A 212 7.62 -37.08 8.82
CA THR A 212 7.15 -37.99 7.77
C THR A 212 8.31 -38.75 7.13
N LEU A 213 9.40 -38.07 6.78
CA LEU A 213 10.59 -38.70 6.20
C LEU A 213 11.27 -39.67 7.18
N LEU A 214 11.30 -39.35 8.47
CA LEU A 214 11.83 -40.24 9.52
C LEU A 214 10.93 -41.46 9.74
N ALA A 215 9.60 -41.28 9.69
CA ALA A 215 8.66 -42.40 9.79
C ALA A 215 8.72 -43.35 8.57
N LEU A 216 9.14 -42.84 7.42
CA LEU A 216 9.36 -43.61 6.18
C LEU A 216 10.74 -44.28 6.14
N ARG A 217 11.75 -43.72 6.81
CA ARG A 217 13.08 -44.33 6.97
C ARG A 217 13.09 -45.39 8.07
N ARG A 218 12.63 -46.61 7.75
CA ARG A 218 12.93 -47.78 8.60
C ARG A 218 14.36 -48.27 8.32
N PRO A 219 15.19 -48.56 9.35
CA PRO A 219 16.41 -49.32 9.13
C PRO A 219 16.06 -50.73 8.65
N LYS A 220 16.73 -51.19 7.59
CA LYS A 220 16.73 -52.61 7.20
C LYS A 220 17.46 -53.38 8.31
N LEU A 221 16.73 -53.94 9.26
CA LEU A 221 17.28 -54.95 10.16
C LEU A 221 17.69 -56.15 9.30
N GLY A 222 19.00 -56.39 9.25
CA GLY A 222 19.63 -57.44 8.47
C GLY A 222 19.02 -58.81 8.77
N ALA A 223 18.71 -59.53 7.70
CA ALA A 223 18.46 -60.95 7.76
C ALA A 223 19.77 -61.67 8.07
N GLY A 224 19.77 -62.51 9.11
CA GLY A 224 20.82 -63.49 9.32
C GLY A 224 20.39 -64.56 10.30
N PRO A 225 19.95 -65.74 9.80
CA PRO A 225 20.16 -66.97 10.52
C PRO A 225 20.84 -67.97 9.58
N GLY A 226 22.16 -68.08 9.70
CA GLY A 226 22.94 -69.19 9.14
C GLY A 226 23.39 -70.08 10.29
N SER A 227 22.59 -71.10 10.59
CA SER A 227 22.97 -72.21 11.46
C SER A 227 24.05 -73.04 10.75
N ASP A 228 25.26 -73.11 11.30
CA ASP A 228 26.27 -74.08 10.88
C ASP A 228 26.49 -75.09 12.01
N SER A 229 25.94 -76.29 11.80
CA SER A 229 25.97 -77.42 12.71
C SER A 229 27.13 -78.33 12.28
N ARG A 230 28.25 -78.33 13.01
CA ARG A 230 29.35 -79.29 12.82
C ARG A 230 29.31 -80.34 13.94
N PRO A 231 29.21 -81.64 13.66
CA PRO A 231 29.49 -82.66 14.67
C PRO A 231 30.99 -82.93 14.77
N PRO A 232 31.54 -83.22 15.96
CA PRO A 232 32.89 -83.74 16.11
C PRO A 232 32.85 -85.26 15.88
N GLY A 233 33.58 -85.73 14.88
CA GLY A 233 33.98 -87.12 14.76
C GLY A 233 35.45 -87.22 15.11
N ASP A 234 35.74 -87.74 16.30
CA ASP A 234 37.02 -88.30 16.70
C ASP A 234 36.73 -89.62 17.43
N ILE A 235 37.51 -90.65 17.04
CA ILE A 235 37.64 -92.07 17.45
C ILE A 235 36.72 -93.11 16.80
#